data_AF-A0AAD8P4Y4-F1
#
_entry.id   AF-A0AAD8P4Y4-F1
#
_cell.length_a   1.000
_cell.length_b   1.000
_cell.length_c   1.000
_cell.angle_alpha   90.00
_cell.angle_beta   90.00
_cell.angle_gamma   90.00
#
_symmetry.space_group_name_H-M   'P 1'
#
loop_
_entity.id
_entity.type
_entity.pdbx_description
1 polymer ?
#
loop_
_entity_poly.entity_id
_entity_poly.type
_entity_poly.pdbx_seq_one_letter_code
_entity_poly.pdbx_strand_id
1 'polypeptide(L)'
;MHTAGPKSFARIRDKLRNEDPNKEVPSLTQLFEHTRKRTEGRAYLDTYDDTARKIEQMKNYKSPEDGNALVDPFTAVMNKEHAGYVRLYGKGVSKKMVKTLDGGEEPYMISGGLMESLKASIEVEKTQLLEMRKEMEEDHQRKKAELEAMRNDFNNQQANLEAKMRDLMENQLAGVR
;
A
#
# COMPACT_ATOMS: atom_id res chain seq x y z
N MET A 1 7.96 21.49 21.78
CA MET A 1 8.76 20.48 22.50
C MET A 1 7.87 19.62 23.38
N HIS A 2 8.18 18.33 23.56
CA HIS A 2 7.48 17.45 24.50
C HIS A 2 7.90 17.78 25.95
N THR A 3 6.95 17.98 26.85
CA THR A 3 7.21 18.43 28.24
C THR A 3 6.93 17.36 29.29
N ALA A 4 6.34 16.21 28.93
CA ALA A 4 5.97 15.17 29.90
C ALA A 4 7.14 14.24 30.33
N GLY A 5 8.38 14.64 30.04
CA GLY A 5 9.60 13.92 30.42
C GLY A 5 9.79 12.61 29.64
N PRO A 6 10.32 11.53 30.26
CA PRO A 6 10.59 10.26 29.58
C PRO A 6 9.34 9.41 29.30
N LYS A 7 8.14 10.01 29.34
CA LYS A 7 6.87 9.33 29.10
C LYS A 7 6.58 9.31 27.59
N SER A 8 6.48 8.12 27.01
CA SER A 8 6.05 7.96 25.61
C SER A 8 4.60 8.40 25.41
N PHE A 9 4.25 8.87 24.21
CA PHE A 9 2.87 9.19 23.82
C PHE A 9 1.88 8.05 24.06
N ALA A 10 2.26 6.79 23.79
CA ALA A 10 1.40 5.62 24.05
C ALA A 10 0.96 5.53 25.51
N ARG A 11 1.92 5.57 26.44
CA ARG A 11 1.63 5.59 27.89
C ARG A 11 0.78 6.77 28.33
N ILE A 12 0.91 7.93 27.69
CA ILE A 12 0.08 9.10 27.99
C ILE A 12 -1.34 8.89 27.46
N ARG A 13 -1.48 8.28 26.27
CA ARG A 13 -2.77 7.92 25.67
C ARG A 13 -3.55 6.93 26.55
N ASP A 14 -2.88 5.91 27.06
CA ASP A 14 -3.50 4.93 27.97
C ASP A 14 -3.93 5.57 29.28
N LYS A 15 -3.14 6.52 29.81
CA LYS A 15 -3.51 7.27 31.02
C LYS A 15 -4.73 8.13 30.81
N LEU A 16 -4.75 8.92 29.73
CA LEU A 16 -5.90 9.76 29.38
C LEU A 16 -7.16 8.91 29.21
N ARG A 17 -7.08 7.81 28.45
CA ARG A 17 -8.20 6.87 28.30
C ARG A 17 -8.71 6.32 29.64
N ASN A 18 -7.81 6.04 30.58
CA ASN A 18 -8.20 5.52 31.90
C ASN A 18 -8.76 6.61 32.83
N GLU A 19 -8.39 7.88 32.61
CA GLU A 19 -8.92 9.04 33.32
C GLU A 19 -10.32 9.46 32.79
N ASP A 20 -10.59 9.21 31.50
CA ASP A 20 -11.89 9.46 30.88
C ASP A 20 -12.96 8.46 31.37
N PRO A 21 -14.12 8.92 31.92
CA PRO A 21 -15.18 8.04 32.44
C PRO A 21 -15.72 7.04 31.40
N ASN A 22 -15.73 7.44 30.12
CA ASN A 22 -16.22 6.64 29.00
C ASN A 22 -15.14 5.71 28.41
N LYS A 23 -13.90 5.78 28.90
CA LYS A 23 -12.72 5.08 28.34
C LYS A 23 -12.53 5.32 26.83
N GLU A 24 -12.90 6.50 26.37
CA GLU A 24 -12.77 6.89 24.98
C GLU A 24 -11.29 7.12 24.62
N VAL A 25 -10.98 6.90 23.34
CA VAL A 25 -9.62 7.13 22.87
C VAL A 25 -9.40 8.63 22.76
N PRO A 26 -8.39 9.21 23.44
CA PRO A 26 -8.17 10.64 23.42
C PRO A 26 -7.79 11.12 22.01
N SER A 27 -8.27 12.31 21.66
CA SER A 27 -7.97 12.94 20.37
C SER A 27 -6.52 13.39 20.28
N LEU A 28 -6.01 13.60 19.06
CA LEU A 28 -4.64 14.10 18.88
C LEU A 28 -4.47 15.50 19.46
N THR A 29 -5.51 16.34 19.41
CA THR A 29 -5.54 17.66 20.07
C THR A 29 -5.37 17.53 21.59
N GLN A 30 -6.13 16.64 22.23
CA GLN A 30 -6.01 16.41 23.69
C GLN A 30 -4.63 15.89 24.06
N LEU A 31 -4.10 14.94 23.30
CA LEU A 31 -2.75 14.42 23.49
C LEU A 31 -1.71 15.53 23.26
N PHE A 32 -1.95 16.41 22.28
CA PHE A 32 -1.07 17.52 21.95
C PHE A 32 -0.95 18.49 23.12
N GLU A 33 -2.09 18.94 23.64
CA GLU A 33 -2.17 19.80 24.80
C GLU A 33 -1.51 19.15 26.01
N HIS A 34 -1.91 17.93 26.37
CA HIS A 34 -1.43 17.25 27.57
C HIS A 34 0.08 17.06 27.57
N THR A 35 0.66 16.71 26.41
CA THR A 35 2.11 16.48 26.27
C THR A 35 2.95 17.76 26.19
N ARG A 36 2.30 18.93 26.14
CA ARG A 36 2.94 20.24 26.01
C ARG A 36 2.56 21.19 27.14
N LYS A 37 1.65 20.79 28.04
CA LYS A 37 1.37 21.47 29.31
C LYS A 37 2.69 21.62 30.09
N ARG A 38 2.98 22.85 30.50
CA ARG A 38 4.16 23.18 31.30
C ARG A 38 3.83 23.16 32.78
N THR A 39 4.86 22.92 33.58
CA THR A 39 4.80 23.22 35.01
C THR A 39 4.72 24.73 35.18
N GLU A 40 3.81 25.19 36.03
CA GLU A 40 3.66 26.61 36.35
C GLU A 40 5.01 27.21 36.79
N GLY A 41 5.34 28.41 36.30
CA GLY A 41 6.59 29.11 36.61
C GLY A 41 7.82 28.71 35.77
N ARG A 42 7.70 27.81 34.79
CA ARG A 42 8.80 27.49 33.85
C ARG A 42 8.49 27.98 32.44
N ALA A 43 9.21 28.99 31.98
CA ALA A 43 9.23 29.44 30.58
C ALA A 43 10.58 29.07 29.93
N TYR A 44 10.59 28.81 28.62
CA TYR A 44 11.87 28.74 27.89
C TYR A 44 12.40 30.15 27.69
N LEU A 45 13.73 30.26 27.60
CA LEU A 45 14.41 31.50 27.24
C LEU A 45 14.13 31.89 25.77
N ASP A 46 13.76 30.91 24.94
CA ASP A 46 13.55 31.07 23.50
C ASP A 46 12.10 31.50 23.17
N THR A 47 12.00 32.48 22.26
CA THR A 47 10.76 33.06 21.73
C THR A 47 10.06 32.17 20.69
N TYR A 48 10.67 31.07 20.27
CA TYR A 48 10.13 30.18 19.22
C TYR A 48 9.01 29.23 19.69
N ASP A 49 8.47 29.42 20.89
CA ASP A 49 7.41 28.56 21.42
C ASP A 49 6.01 28.96 20.93
N ASP A 50 5.63 28.43 19.78
CA ASP A 50 4.30 28.65 19.20
C ASP A 50 3.22 27.69 19.70
N THR A 51 3.48 26.94 20.77
CA THR A 51 2.57 25.90 21.27
C THR A 51 1.24 26.47 21.73
N ALA A 52 1.25 27.58 22.49
CA ALA A 52 0.03 28.24 22.95
C ALA A 52 -0.85 28.69 21.77
N ARG A 53 -0.24 29.33 20.77
CA ARG A 53 -0.92 29.76 19.54
C ARG A 53 -1.53 28.57 18.78
N LYS A 54 -0.80 27.45 18.66
CA LYS A 54 -1.30 26.23 18.00
C LYS A 54 -2.47 25.59 18.76
N ILE A 55 -2.40 25.55 20.09
CA ILE A 55 -3.51 25.05 20.92
C ILE A 55 -4.76 25.91 20.71
N GLU A 56 -4.60 27.23 20.71
CA GLU A 56 -5.69 28.16 20.44
C GLU A 56 -6.28 27.98 19.03
N GLN A 57 -5.43 27.82 18.01
CA GLN A 57 -5.87 27.51 16.65
C GLN A 57 -6.66 26.20 16.56
N MET A 58 -6.24 25.14 17.27
CA MET A 58 -6.95 23.85 17.29
C MET A 58 -8.31 23.97 17.97
N LYS A 59 -8.42 24.77 19.04
CA LYS A 59 -9.68 25.02 19.76
C LYS A 59 -10.67 25.83 18.94
N ASN A 60 -10.18 26.79 18.16
CA ASN A 60 -11.00 27.67 17.33
C ASN A 60 -11.22 27.13 15.91
N TYR A 61 -10.71 25.94 15.60
CA TYR A 61 -10.82 25.34 14.27
C TYR A 61 -12.29 25.01 13.93
N LYS A 62 -12.73 25.49 12.77
CA LYS A 62 -14.02 25.12 12.17
C LYS A 62 -13.73 24.39 10.87
N SER A 63 -14.28 23.19 10.72
CA SER A 63 -14.16 22.44 9.48
C SER A 63 -14.77 23.24 8.33
N PRO A 64 -14.10 23.34 7.16
CA PRO A 64 -14.70 23.94 5.98
C PRO A 64 -15.95 23.16 5.58
N GLU A 65 -17.01 23.86 5.15
CA GLU A 65 -18.31 23.27 4.77
C GLU A 65 -18.22 22.39 3.49
N ASP A 66 -17.13 22.51 2.73
CA ASP A 66 -16.87 21.77 1.49
C ASP A 66 -16.53 20.30 1.77
N GLY A 67 -17.52 19.51 2.22
CA GLY A 67 -17.76 18.07 2.01
C GLY A 67 -16.61 17.04 2.07
N ASN A 68 -15.39 17.45 2.36
CA ASN A 68 -14.19 16.66 2.27
C ASN A 68 -13.86 16.16 3.67
N ALA A 69 -13.49 14.88 3.76
CA ALA A 69 -13.31 14.07 4.97
C ALA A 69 -13.05 14.87 6.27
N LEU A 70 -13.78 14.57 7.34
CA LEU A 70 -13.61 15.16 8.68
C LEU A 70 -12.12 15.25 9.07
N VAL A 71 -11.52 16.43 8.86
CA VAL A 71 -10.10 16.67 9.17
C VAL A 71 -9.98 17.01 10.63
N ASP A 72 -9.17 16.23 11.37
CA ASP A 72 -8.85 16.50 12.76
C ASP A 72 -8.19 17.89 12.93
N PRO A 73 -8.67 18.75 13.86
CA PRO A 73 -8.09 20.08 14.09
C PRO A 73 -6.57 20.07 14.25
N PHE A 74 -6.03 19.03 14.86
CA PHE A 74 -4.60 18.86 15.03
C PHE A 74 -3.85 18.74 13.69
N THR A 75 -4.37 17.96 12.73
CA THR A 75 -3.72 17.79 11.42
C THR A 75 -3.85 19.04 10.56
N ALA A 76 -4.95 19.78 10.68
CA ALA A 76 -5.13 21.06 9.99
C ALA A 76 -4.14 22.13 10.48
N VAL A 77 -3.95 22.26 11.79
CA VAL A 77 -3.09 23.30 12.39
C VAL A 77 -1.60 23.00 12.27
N MET A 78 -1.22 21.71 12.22
CA MET A 78 0.20 21.32 12.16
C MET A 78 0.83 21.41 10.76
N ASN A 79 0.11 22.03 9.81
CA ASN A 79 0.39 22.12 8.38
C ASN A 79 0.41 20.76 7.66
N LYS A 80 0.21 20.81 6.33
CA LYS A 80 0.35 19.64 5.46
C LYS A 80 1.77 19.10 5.55
N GLU A 81 1.88 17.79 5.64
CA GLU A 81 3.16 17.10 5.49
C GLU A 81 3.78 17.49 4.14
N HIS A 82 5.07 17.82 4.12
CA HIS A 82 5.76 18.16 2.88
C HIS A 82 5.76 16.94 1.94
N ALA A 83 5.63 17.16 0.63
CA ALA A 83 5.71 16.08 -0.34
C ALA A 83 6.99 15.25 -0.12
N GLY A 84 6.82 13.94 0.09
CA GLY A 84 7.92 13.01 0.40
C GLY A 84 8.24 12.81 1.89
N TYR A 85 7.53 13.47 2.81
CA TYR A 85 7.70 13.30 4.25
C TYR A 85 6.39 12.87 4.90
N VAL A 86 6.43 11.86 5.78
CA VAL A 86 5.28 11.41 6.59
C VAL A 86 5.62 11.53 8.06
N ARG A 87 4.73 12.13 8.86
CA ARG A 87 4.93 12.28 10.30
C ARG A 87 4.66 10.95 10.98
N LEU A 88 5.71 10.28 11.45
CA LEU A 88 5.57 9.06 12.23
C LEU A 88 5.06 9.38 13.65
N TYR A 89 4.10 8.60 14.13
CA TYR A 89 3.56 8.67 15.49
C TYR A 89 3.91 7.39 16.24
N GLY A 90 4.23 7.51 17.54
CA GLY A 90 4.45 6.36 18.42
C GLY A 90 5.86 6.27 19.01
N LYS A 91 6.16 5.11 19.57
CA LYS A 91 7.44 4.83 20.23
C LYS A 91 8.42 4.28 19.20
N GLY A 92 9.51 5.01 18.93
CA GLY A 92 10.60 4.49 18.12
C GLY A 92 11.17 3.22 18.73
N VAL A 93 11.66 2.30 17.88
CA VAL A 93 12.27 1.05 18.33
C VAL A 93 13.51 1.38 19.17
N SER A 94 13.50 1.02 20.45
CA SER A 94 14.67 1.22 21.31
C SER A 94 15.60 0.01 21.24
N LYS A 95 16.92 0.20 21.36
CA LYS A 95 17.90 -0.90 21.38
C LYS A 95 17.56 -2.01 22.38
N LYS A 96 16.83 -1.70 23.46
CA LYS A 96 16.35 -2.69 24.45
C LYS A 96 15.24 -3.58 23.89
N MET A 97 14.33 -3.02 23.08
CA MET A 97 13.23 -3.78 22.45
C MET A 97 13.73 -4.74 21.36
N VAL A 98 14.82 -4.40 20.68
CA VAL A 98 15.48 -5.31 19.73
C VAL A 98 16.18 -6.46 20.48
N LYS A 99 16.75 -6.18 21.65
CA LYS A 99 17.44 -7.18 22.48
C LYS A 99 16.49 -8.15 23.20
N THR A 100 15.24 -7.75 23.46
CA THR A 100 14.24 -8.60 24.15
C THR A 100 13.53 -9.59 23.23
N LEU A 101 13.82 -9.61 21.92
CA LEU A 101 13.29 -10.63 21.01
C LEU A 101 13.85 -12.04 21.26
N ASP A 102 14.85 -12.16 22.14
CA ASP A 102 15.45 -13.43 22.56
C ASP A 102 14.83 -14.02 23.85
N GLY A 103 13.76 -13.41 24.38
CA GLY A 103 13.19 -13.85 25.66
C GLY A 103 11.75 -13.39 25.88
N GLY A 104 10.83 -14.26 25.47
CA GLY A 104 9.41 -14.35 25.82
C GLY A 104 8.72 -13.15 26.47
N GLU A 105 8.06 -12.32 25.65
CA GLU A 105 6.72 -11.78 25.91
C GLU A 105 5.99 -11.64 24.56
N GLU A 106 4.67 -11.85 24.58
CA GLU A 106 3.77 -12.02 23.43
C GLU A 106 4.10 -11.08 22.25
N PRO A 107 4.35 -11.61 21.04
CA PRO A 107 4.45 -10.80 19.85
C PRO A 107 3.16 -9.98 19.73
N TYR A 108 3.22 -8.79 19.12
CA TYR A 108 2.00 -8.08 18.72
C TYR A 108 1.14 -9.04 17.91
N MET A 109 0.16 -9.68 18.55
CA MET A 109 -0.66 -10.70 17.96
C MET A 109 -1.54 -10.00 16.94
N ILE A 110 -1.18 -10.12 15.66
CA ILE A 110 -2.15 -9.95 14.58
C ILE A 110 -3.29 -10.89 14.96
N SER A 111 -4.51 -10.35 15.13
CA SER A 111 -5.65 -11.19 15.50
C SER A 111 -5.77 -12.34 14.51
N GLY A 112 -5.96 -13.57 14.99
CA GLY A 112 -5.99 -14.78 14.14
C GLY A 112 -6.89 -14.60 12.92
N GLY A 113 -8.06 -13.98 13.11
CA GLY A 113 -8.99 -13.67 12.02
C GLY A 113 -8.44 -12.74 10.94
N LEU A 114 -7.53 -11.81 11.26
CA LEU A 114 -6.89 -10.93 10.26
C LEU A 114 -5.83 -11.68 9.45
N MET A 115 -5.07 -12.58 10.10
CA MET A 115 -4.11 -13.45 9.42
C MET A 115 -4.82 -14.48 8.52
N GLU A 116 -5.92 -15.06 9.00
CA GLU A 116 -6.75 -16.00 8.26
C GLU A 116 -7.41 -15.34 7.05
N SER A 117 -7.97 -14.14 7.22
CA SER A 117 -8.52 -13.35 6.12
C SER A 117 -7.46 -13.03 5.08
N LEU A 118 -6.26 -12.62 5.49
CA LEU A 118 -5.16 -12.33 4.57
C LEU A 118 -4.74 -13.60 3.80
N LYS A 119 -4.64 -14.73 4.50
CA LYS A 119 -4.29 -16.01 3.89
C LYS A 119 -5.34 -16.45 2.86
N ALA A 120 -6.62 -16.32 3.20
CA ALA A 120 -7.72 -16.64 2.28
C ALA A 120 -7.71 -15.76 1.03
N SER A 121 -7.50 -14.44 1.19
CA SER A 121 -7.38 -13.51 0.05
C SER A 121 -6.21 -13.87 -0.86
N ILE A 122 -5.05 -14.19 -0.29
CA ILE A 122 -3.86 -14.61 -1.06
C ILE A 122 -4.11 -15.93 -1.81
N GLU A 123 -4.81 -16.89 -1.19
CA GLU A 123 -5.15 -18.16 -1.83
C GLU A 123 -6.08 -17.97 -3.03
N VAL A 124 -7.09 -17.11 -2.92
CA VAL A 124 -8.01 -16.78 -4.03
C VAL A 124 -7.30 -16.07 -5.18
N GLU A 125 -6.44 -15.08 -4.89
CA GLU A 125 -5.67 -14.39 -5.94
C GLU A 125 -4.70 -15.36 -6.65
N LYS A 126 -4.09 -16.28 -5.90
CA LYS A 126 -3.19 -17.29 -6.44
C LYS A 126 -3.91 -18.25 -7.38
N THR A 127 -5.14 -18.69 -7.05
CA THR A 127 -5.90 -19.58 -7.94
C THR A 127 -6.31 -18.87 -9.22
N GLN A 128 -6.77 -17.62 -9.14
CA GLN A 128 -7.12 -16.82 -10.31
C GLN A 128 -5.91 -16.61 -11.26
N LEU A 129 -4.74 -16.30 -10.70
CA LEU A 129 -3.52 -16.15 -11.49
C LEU A 129 -3.10 -17.44 -12.19
N LEU A 130 -3.30 -18.60 -11.55
CA LEU A 130 -3.00 -19.90 -12.16
C LEU A 130 -3.96 -20.23 -13.31
N GLU A 131 -5.25 -19.92 -13.16
CA GLU A 131 -6.24 -20.09 -14.22
C GLU A 131 -5.93 -19.20 -15.43
N MET A 132 -5.69 -17.91 -15.21
CA MET A 132 -5.31 -16.98 -16.28
C MET A 132 -4.03 -17.43 -17.01
N ARG A 133 -3.03 -17.93 -16.29
CA ARG A 133 -1.79 -18.43 -16.90
C ARG A 133 -2.05 -19.64 -17.79
N LYS A 134 -2.91 -20.56 -17.35
CA LYS A 134 -3.28 -21.75 -18.11
C LYS A 134 -4.04 -21.38 -19.38
N GLU A 135 -5.01 -20.47 -19.28
CA GLU A 135 -5.78 -20.00 -20.44
C GLU A 135 -4.88 -19.32 -21.48
N MET A 136 -3.95 -18.46 -21.05
CA MET A 136 -2.99 -17.83 -21.97
C MET A 136 -2.09 -18.86 -22.66
N GLU A 137 -1.67 -19.92 -21.96
CA GLU A 137 -0.80 -20.95 -22.52
C GLU A 137 -1.56 -21.83 -23.53
N GLU A 138 -2.83 -22.15 -23.25
CA GLU A 138 -3.71 -22.84 -24.19
C GLU A 138 -3.99 -22.01 -25.45
N ASP A 139 -4.29 -20.72 -25.30
CA ASP A 139 -4.52 -19.81 -26.44
C ASP A 139 -3.26 -19.64 -27.29
N HIS A 140 -2.10 -19.54 -26.65
CA HIS A 140 -0.81 -19.48 -27.35
C HIS A 140 -0.54 -20.77 -28.14
N GLN A 141 -0.81 -21.94 -27.57
CA GLN A 141 -0.67 -23.22 -28.28
C GLN A 141 -1.64 -23.31 -29.46
N ARG A 142 -2.88 -22.87 -29.29
CA ARG A 142 -3.90 -22.86 -30.35
C ARG A 142 -3.48 -21.98 -31.53
N LYS A 143 -3.07 -20.74 -31.25
CA LYS A 143 -2.56 -19.81 -32.28
C LYS A 143 -1.34 -20.36 -32.99
N LYS A 144 -0.44 -21.02 -32.27
CA LYS A 144 0.74 -21.66 -32.87
C LYS A 144 0.35 -22.78 -33.84
N ALA A 145 -0.60 -23.65 -33.44
CA ALA A 145 -1.09 -24.72 -34.30
C ALA A 145 -1.80 -24.19 -35.55
N GLU A 146 -2.57 -23.10 -35.42
CA GLU A 146 -3.25 -22.45 -36.54
C GLU A 146 -2.25 -21.87 -37.55
N LEU A 147 -1.20 -21.19 -37.08
CA LEU A 147 -0.12 -20.69 -37.93
C LEU A 147 0.63 -21.82 -38.65
N GLU A 148 0.83 -22.96 -37.97
CA GLU A 148 1.47 -24.13 -38.57
C GLU A 148 0.59 -24.77 -39.66
N ALA A 149 -0.72 -24.87 -39.43
CA ALA A 149 -1.67 -25.34 -40.42
C ALA A 149 -1.69 -24.43 -41.67
N MET A 150 -1.79 -23.11 -41.47
CA MET A 150 -1.72 -22.14 -42.57
C MET A 150 -0.42 -22.23 -43.36
N ARG A 151 0.72 -22.43 -42.68
CA ARG A 151 2.02 -22.60 -43.33
C ARG A 151 2.05 -23.86 -44.21
N ASN A 152 1.48 -24.96 -43.73
CA ASN A 152 1.42 -26.21 -44.48
C ASN A 152 0.53 -26.07 -45.72
N ASP A 153 -0.63 -25.41 -45.58
CA ASP A 153 -1.52 -25.13 -46.71
C ASP A 153 -0.83 -24.27 -47.78
N PHE A 154 -0.10 -23.23 -47.36
CA PHE A 154 0.67 -22.39 -48.28
C PHE A 154 1.73 -23.19 -49.04
N ASN A 155 2.49 -24.04 -48.34
CA ASN A 155 3.49 -24.90 -48.97
C ASN A 155 2.86 -25.87 -49.97
N ASN A 156 1.71 -26.46 -49.64
CA ASN A 156 0.98 -27.35 -50.54
C ASN A 156 0.49 -26.63 -51.80
N GLN A 157 -0.02 -25.40 -51.65
CA GLN A 157 -0.40 -24.57 -52.80
C GLN A 157 0.80 -24.26 -53.69
N GLN A 158 1.93 -23.89 -53.10
CA GLN A 158 3.18 -23.64 -53.83
C GLN A 158 3.63 -24.88 -54.61
N ALA A 159 3.67 -26.05 -53.98
CA ALA A 159 4.07 -27.30 -54.64
C ALA A 159 3.16 -27.66 -55.81
N ASN A 160 1.85 -27.45 -55.68
CA ASN A 160 0.89 -27.69 -56.75
C ASN A 160 1.09 -26.73 -57.93
N LEU A 161 1.38 -25.44 -57.66
CA LEU A 161 1.71 -24.48 -58.71
C LEU A 161 3.01 -24.85 -59.42
N GLU A 162 4.04 -25.22 -58.68
CA GLU A 162 5.31 -25.68 -59.26
C GLU A 162 5.15 -26.94 -60.12
N ALA A 163 4.34 -27.90 -59.68
CA ALA A 163 4.03 -29.10 -60.47
C ALA A 163 3.34 -28.74 -61.79
N LYS A 164 2.32 -27.86 -61.76
CA LYS A 164 1.65 -27.38 -62.98
C LYS A 164 2.60 -26.65 -63.92
N MET A 165 3.54 -25.87 -63.40
CA MET A 165 4.56 -25.21 -64.23
C MET A 165 5.51 -26.22 -64.89
N ARG A 166 5.91 -27.28 -64.18
CA ARG A 166 6.75 -28.35 -64.75
C ARG A 166 6.02 -29.09 -65.87
N ASP A 167 4.77 -29.49 -65.65
CA ASP A 167 3.95 -30.16 -66.68
C ASP A 167 3.80 -29.28 -67.94
N LEU A 168 3.61 -27.97 -67.77
CA LEU A 168 3.55 -27.02 -68.88
C LEU A 168 4.87 -26.95 -69.65
N MET A 169 6.01 -26.94 -68.96
CA MET A 169 7.33 -26.93 -69.60
C MET A 169 7.63 -28.25 -70.33
N GLU A 170 7.29 -29.40 -69.75
CA GLU A 170 7.46 -30.71 -70.39
C GLU A 170 6.61 -30.85 -71.66
N ASN A 171 5.35 -30.42 -71.63
CA ASN A 171 4.47 -30.46 -72.80
C ASN A 171 4.92 -29.51 -73.92
N GLN A 172 5.53 -28.37 -73.58
CA GLN A 172 6.14 -27.47 -74.58
C GLN A 172 7.41 -28.04 -75.22
N LEU A 173 8.20 -28.83 -74.46
CA LEU A 173 9.38 -29.52 -74.99
C LEU A 173 9.02 -30.76 -75.84
N ALA A 174 7.90 -31.43 -75.55
CA ALA A 174 7.41 -32.57 -76.31
C ALA A 174 6.78 -32.19 -77.66
N GLY A 175 6.24 -30.97 -77.78
CA GLY A 175 5.60 -30.46 -79.01
C GLY A 175 6.56 -29.91 -80.09
N VAL A 176 7.88 -29.98 -79.90
CA VAL A 176 8.91 -29.43 -80.81
C VAL A 176 9.77 -30.53 -81.47
N ARG A 177 9.31 -31.79 -81.49
CA ARG A 177 9.95 -32.87 -82.27
C ARG A 177 9.15 -33.27 -83.50
#